data_AF-A0A920GK67-F1
#
_entry.id   AF-A0A920GK67-F1
#
_cell.length_a   1.000
_cell.length_b   1.000
_cell.length_c   1.000
_cell.angle_alpha   90.00
_cell.angle_beta   90.00
_cell.angle_gamma   90.00
#
_symmetry.space_group_name_H-M   'P 1'
#
loop_
_entity.id
_entity.type
_entity.pdbx_description
1 polymer ?
#
loop_
_entity_poly.entity_id
_entity_poly.type
_entity_poly.pdbx_seq_one_letter_code
_entity_poly.pdbx_strand_id
1 'polypeptide(L)'
;MAESLVPLQATAAALCDLDVLACFAERAMVLELCRPRFSDKTLLHVEGGRHPVVEAVRDTPFIANDTHLDDRRRMLLITGPNMGGKSTYMRQNALIALLAHVGAFVPARR
;
A
#
# COMPACT_ATOMS: atom_id res chain seq x y z
N MET A 1 -19.97 37.32 10.69
CA MET A 1 -19.29 36.06 11.10
C MET A 1 -19.74 34.84 10.29
N ALA A 2 -21.02 34.69 9.92
CA ALA A 2 -21.49 33.52 9.18
C ALA A 2 -21.08 33.44 7.68
N GLU A 3 -20.95 34.58 6.97
CA GLU A 3 -20.62 34.57 5.51
C GLU A 3 -19.25 33.98 5.17
N SER A 4 -18.26 34.13 6.06
CA SER A 4 -16.91 33.62 5.81
C SER A 4 -16.73 32.15 6.21
N LEU A 5 -17.69 31.54 6.90
CA LEU A 5 -17.55 30.19 7.45
C LEU A 5 -17.42 29.13 6.33
N VAL A 6 -18.26 29.22 5.30
CA VAL A 6 -18.25 28.26 4.19
C VAL A 6 -16.94 28.35 3.39
N PRO A 7 -16.46 29.54 2.97
CA PRO A 7 -15.14 29.66 2.36
C PRO A 7 -14.00 29.13 3.23
N LEU A 8 -14.01 29.42 4.55
CA LEU A 8 -12.97 28.94 5.46
C LEU A 8 -12.95 27.41 5.59
N GLN A 9 -14.12 26.77 5.64
CA GLN A 9 -14.22 25.30 5.65
C GLN A 9 -13.70 24.68 4.35
N ALA A 10 -14.01 25.29 3.20
CA ALA A 10 -13.49 24.84 1.91
C ALA A 10 -11.96 24.96 1.84
N THR A 11 -11.40 26.07 2.33
CA THR A 11 -9.94 26.23 2.44
C THR A 11 -9.33 25.20 3.38
N ALA A 12 -9.94 24.95 4.54
CA ALA A 12 -9.45 23.94 5.49
C ALA A 12 -9.44 22.53 4.86
N ALA A 13 -10.51 22.15 4.15
CA ALA A 13 -10.58 20.87 3.46
C ALA A 13 -9.49 20.73 2.38
N ALA A 14 -9.28 21.78 1.56
CA ALA A 14 -8.22 21.78 0.56
C ALA A 14 -6.82 21.68 1.18
N LEU A 15 -6.59 22.30 2.34
CA LEU A 15 -5.34 22.18 3.09
C LEU A 15 -5.14 20.76 3.63
N CYS A 16 -6.21 20.11 4.11
CA CYS A 16 -6.15 18.71 4.55
C CYS A 16 -5.80 17.77 3.38
N ASP A 17 -6.41 17.96 2.21
CA ASP A 17 -6.10 17.16 1.02
C ASP A 17 -4.63 17.34 0.60
N LEU A 18 -4.12 18.59 0.64
CA LEU A 18 -2.73 18.90 0.33
C LEU A 18 -1.77 18.21 1.31
N ASP A 19 -2.08 18.25 2.61
CA ASP A 19 -1.28 17.61 3.65
C ASP A 19 -1.19 16.08 3.45
N VAL A 20 -2.33 15.42 3.18
CA VAL A 20 -2.36 13.98 2.89
C VAL A 20 -1.56 13.63 1.64
N LEU A 21 -1.73 14.38 0.55
CA LEU A 21 -1.00 14.14 -0.70
C LEU A 21 0.51 14.40 -0.54
N ALA A 22 0.90 15.43 0.20
CA ALA A 22 2.30 15.72 0.51
C ALA A 22 2.92 14.60 1.35
N CYS A 23 2.19 14.09 2.35
CA CYS A 23 2.58 12.94 3.15
C CYS A 23 2.77 11.69 2.27
N PHE A 24 1.84 11.38 1.37
CA PHE A 24 1.99 10.25 0.45
C PHE A 24 3.21 10.37 -0.46
N ALA A 25 3.47 11.56 -1.01
CA ALA A 25 4.62 11.80 -1.86
C ALA A 25 5.95 11.63 -1.09
N GLU A 26 6.03 12.19 0.12
CA GLU A 26 7.21 12.11 0.96
C GLU A 26 7.47 10.67 1.43
N ARG A 27 6.44 9.96 1.88
CA ARG A 27 6.54 8.54 2.25
C ARG A 27 6.95 7.67 1.07
N ALA A 28 6.46 7.97 -0.14
CA ALA A 28 6.84 7.22 -1.34
C ALA A 28 8.33 7.29 -1.63
N MET A 29 8.95 8.46 -1.46
CA MET A 29 10.39 8.64 -1.64
C MET A 29 11.19 7.98 -0.52
N VAL A 30 10.84 8.26 0.73
CA VAL A 30 11.61 7.78 1.89
C VAL A 30 11.56 6.26 2.05
N LEU A 31 10.43 5.63 1.72
CA LEU A 31 10.24 4.18 1.86
C LEU A 31 10.45 3.41 0.55
N GLU A 32 10.93 4.08 -0.49
CA GLU A 32 11.18 3.50 -1.83
C GLU A 32 9.93 2.77 -2.37
N LEU A 33 8.77 3.42 -2.30
CA LEU A 33 7.51 2.87 -2.76
C LEU A 33 7.36 3.07 -4.27
N CYS A 34 6.62 2.19 -4.94
CA CYS A 34 6.36 2.29 -6.38
C CYS A 34 4.90 2.71 -6.66
N ARG A 35 4.69 3.35 -7.82
CA ARG A 35 3.34 3.73 -8.27
C ARG A 35 2.61 2.48 -8.77
N PRO A 36 1.47 2.09 -8.16
CA PRO A 36 0.69 0.96 -8.65
C PRO A 36 0.04 1.27 -10.01
N ARG A 37 -0.32 0.23 -10.75
CA ARG A 37 -1.08 0.34 -12.01
C ARG A 37 -2.36 -0.47 -11.90
N PHE A 38 -3.46 0.12 -12.35
CA PHE A 38 -4.75 -0.54 -12.39
C PHE A 38 -4.99 -1.19 -13.75
N SER A 39 -5.76 -2.27 -13.75
CA SER A 39 -6.21 -2.98 -14.93
C SER A 39 -7.71 -3.25 -14.80
N ASP A 40 -8.42 -3.27 -15.92
CA ASP A 40 -9.84 -3.65 -15.96
C ASP A 40 -10.07 -5.16 -15.81
N LYS A 41 -8.99 -5.94 -15.62
CA LYS A 41 -9.02 -7.39 -15.41
C LYS A 41 -8.88 -7.71 -13.93
N THR A 42 -9.35 -8.89 -13.52
CA THR A 42 -9.05 -9.45 -12.19
C THR A 42 -7.56 -9.78 -12.12
N LEU A 43 -6.77 -8.91 -11.48
CA LEU A 43 -5.32 -9.06 -11.39
C LEU A 43 -4.77 -8.47 -10.10
N LEU A 44 -3.98 -9.26 -9.37
CA LEU A 44 -3.02 -8.80 -8.37
C LEU A 44 -1.66 -9.36 -8.75
N HIS A 45 -0.81 -8.50 -9.32
CA HIS A 45 0.57 -8.83 -9.65
C HIS A 45 1.49 -7.88 -8.87
N VAL A 46 2.27 -8.45 -7.95
CA VAL A 46 3.19 -7.74 -7.07
C VAL A 46 4.56 -8.37 -7.24
N GLU A 47 5.55 -7.59 -7.62
CA GLU A 47 6.96 -8.01 -7.64
C GLU A 47 7.72 -7.34 -6.49
N GLY A 48 8.44 -8.13 -5.69
CA GLY A 48 9.22 -7.62 -4.58
C GLY A 48 8.39 -6.92 -3.51
N GLY A 49 7.20 -7.43 -3.20
CA GLY A 49 6.33 -6.85 -2.18
C GLY A 49 6.94 -6.96 -0.78
N ARG A 50 6.75 -5.92 0.04
CA ARG A 50 7.25 -5.80 1.41
C ARG A 50 6.12 -5.44 2.36
N HIS A 51 6.15 -5.95 3.59
CA HIS A 51 5.14 -5.60 4.59
C HIS A 51 5.57 -4.30 5.30
N PRO A 52 4.88 -3.16 5.12
CA PRO A 52 5.42 -1.84 5.48
C PRO A 52 5.70 -1.70 6.98
N VAL A 53 4.81 -2.21 7.84
CA VAL A 53 5.00 -2.17 9.30
C VAL A 53 6.08 -3.12 9.78
N VAL A 54 6.08 -4.37 9.30
CA VAL A 54 7.05 -5.39 9.73
C VAL A 54 8.46 -5.05 9.23
N GLU A 55 8.59 -4.47 8.04
CA GLU A 55 9.86 -3.96 7.54
C GLU A 55 10.42 -2.84 8.42
N ALA A 56 9.58 -1.88 8.82
CA ALA A 56 10.01 -0.72 9.60
C ALA A 56 10.47 -1.03 11.03
N VAL A 57 10.02 -2.15 11.62
CA VAL A 57 10.30 -2.50 13.03
C VAL A 57 11.31 -3.63 13.20
N ARG A 58 11.81 -4.22 12.10
CA ARG A 58 12.77 -5.32 12.17
C ARG A 58 14.20 -4.81 12.09
N ASP A 59 15.06 -5.36 12.94
CA ASP A 59 16.51 -5.09 12.90
C ASP A 59 17.21 -5.76 11.70
N THR A 60 16.58 -6.78 11.11
CA THR A 60 17.08 -7.52 9.95
C THR A 60 16.34 -7.10 8.68
N PRO A 61 17.01 -7.08 7.51
CA PRO A 61 16.35 -6.82 6.23
C PRO A 61 15.10 -7.68 6.01
N PHE A 62 14.03 -7.06 5.51
CA PHE A 62 12.81 -7.76 5.14
C PHE A 62 13.02 -8.52 3.83
N ILE A 63 12.65 -9.81 3.80
CA ILE A 63 12.69 -10.61 2.57
C ILE A 63 11.42 -10.36 1.77
N ALA A 64 11.58 -9.68 0.63
CA ALA A 64 10.48 -9.35 -0.27
C ALA A 64 9.86 -10.60 -0.91
N ASN A 65 8.56 -10.54 -1.22
CA ASN A 65 7.80 -11.66 -1.79
C ASN A 65 6.97 -11.22 -3.00
N ASP A 66 6.96 -12.07 -4.02
CA ASP A 66 6.11 -11.90 -5.19
C ASP A 66 4.70 -12.46 -4.96
N THR A 67 3.72 -11.88 -5.64
CA THR A 67 2.34 -12.38 -5.65
C THR A 67 1.75 -12.28 -7.04
N HIS A 68 1.09 -13.36 -7.47
CA HIS A 68 0.34 -13.37 -8.73
C HIS A 68 -0.99 -14.08 -8.52
N LEU A 69 -2.07 -13.31 -8.59
CA LEU A 69 -3.45 -13.77 -8.66
C LEU A 69 -4.09 -13.20 -9.92
N ASP A 70 -4.75 -14.04 -10.69
CA ASP A 70 -5.48 -13.67 -11.90
C ASP A 70 -6.73 -14.53 -12.07
N ASP A 71 -7.42 -14.40 -13.20
CA ASP A 71 -8.61 -15.21 -13.50
C ASP A 71 -8.37 -16.72 -13.51
N ARG A 72 -7.14 -17.18 -13.80
CA ARG A 72 -6.77 -18.61 -13.85
C ARG A 72 -6.26 -19.12 -12.50
N ARG A 73 -5.70 -18.24 -11.67
CA ARG A 73 -5.11 -18.52 -10.36
C ARG A 73 -5.70 -17.58 -9.33
N ARG A 74 -6.92 -17.89 -8.88
CA ARG A 74 -7.68 -17.07 -7.92
C ARG A 74 -7.43 -17.44 -6.45
N MET A 75 -6.71 -18.53 -6.18
CA MET A 75 -6.46 -19.05 -4.84
C MET A 75 -5.02 -19.54 -4.70
N LEU A 76 -4.41 -19.26 -3.55
CA LEU A 76 -3.11 -19.77 -3.15
C LEU A 76 -3.26 -20.65 -1.91
N LEU A 77 -2.83 -21.90 -1.99
CA LEU A 77 -2.67 -22.76 -0.82
C LEU A 77 -1.26 -22.56 -0.25
N ILE A 78 -1.16 -21.82 0.85
CA ILE A 78 0.12 -21.46 1.47
C ILE A 78 0.36 -22.36 2.68
N THR A 79 1.42 -23.17 2.63
CA THR A 79 1.82 -24.10 3.68
C THR A 79 3.17 -23.71 4.28
N GLY A 80 3.56 -24.34 5.39
CA GLY A 80 4.83 -24.10 6.06
C GLY A 80 4.70 -24.06 7.59
N PRO A 81 5.82 -24.12 8.33
CA PRO A 81 5.81 -24.17 9.80
C PRO A 81 5.22 -22.89 10.41
N ASN A 82 4.80 -22.98 11.68
CA ASN A 82 4.43 -21.77 12.44
C ASN A 82 5.60 -20.79 12.47
N MET A 83 5.28 -19.49 12.49
CA MET A 83 6.26 -18.39 12.38
C MET A 83 7.02 -18.29 11.04
N GLY A 84 6.73 -19.15 10.05
CA GLY A 84 7.33 -19.09 8.70
C GLY A 84 6.84 -17.94 7.80
N GLY A 85 6.34 -16.84 8.35
CA GLY A 85 5.96 -15.64 7.57
C GLY A 85 4.64 -15.70 6.79
N LYS A 86 3.90 -16.83 6.82
CA LYS A 86 2.64 -17.00 6.05
C LYS A 86 1.61 -15.89 6.30
N SER A 87 1.35 -15.54 7.56
CA SER A 87 0.42 -14.46 7.91
C SER A 87 0.93 -13.08 7.51
N THR A 88 2.24 -12.86 7.56
CA THR A 88 2.88 -11.62 7.09
C THR A 88 2.70 -11.47 5.59
N TYR A 89 2.91 -12.53 4.80
CA TYR A 89 2.68 -12.54 3.36
C TYR A 89 1.22 -12.20 3.00
N MET A 90 0.25 -12.85 3.66
CA MET A 90 -1.18 -12.57 3.40
C MET A 90 -1.56 -11.12 3.72
N ARG A 91 -1.12 -10.60 4.89
CA ARG A 91 -1.40 -9.22 5.30
C ARG A 91 -0.73 -8.20 4.41
N GLN A 92 0.51 -8.46 4.00
CA GLN A 92 1.25 -7.62 3.07
C GLN A 92 0.45 -7.39 1.78
N ASN A 93 -0.04 -8.45 1.17
CA ASN A 93 -0.81 -8.35 -0.08
C ASN A 93 -2.10 -7.54 0.10
N ALA A 94 -2.80 -7.74 1.22
CA ALA A 94 -3.99 -6.96 1.55
C ALA A 94 -3.66 -5.47 1.78
N LEU A 95 -2.56 -5.16 2.46
CA LEU A 95 -2.11 -3.79 2.70
C LEU A 95 -1.66 -3.10 1.40
N ILE A 96 -0.95 -3.82 0.52
CA ILE A 96 -0.56 -3.29 -0.81
C ILE A 96 -1.80 -2.93 -1.62
N ALA A 97 -2.81 -3.81 -1.64
CA ALA A 97 -4.08 -3.53 -2.32
C ALA A 97 -4.79 -2.30 -1.70
N LEU A 98 -4.85 -2.22 -0.37
CA LEU A 98 -5.46 -1.08 0.33
C LEU A 98 -4.76 0.23 -0.01
N LEU A 99 -3.43 0.27 0.07
CA LEU A 99 -2.63 1.46 -0.24
C LEU A 99 -2.85 1.94 -1.66
N ALA A 100 -2.86 1.01 -2.62
CA ALA A 100 -3.16 1.35 -4.02
C ALA A 100 -4.55 2.00 -4.15
N HIS A 101 -5.57 1.43 -3.51
CA HIS A 101 -6.96 1.92 -3.62
C HIS A 101 -7.24 3.23 -2.87
N VAL A 102 -6.42 3.61 -1.90
CA VAL A 102 -6.50 4.95 -1.28
C VAL A 102 -5.65 6.00 -2.00
N GLY A 103 -5.02 5.66 -3.12
CA GLY A 103 -4.24 6.58 -3.94
C GLY A 103 -2.77 6.74 -3.53
N ALA A 104 -2.28 5.90 -2.61
CA ALA A 104 -0.89 5.91 -2.19
C ALA A 104 0.00 5.05 -3.12
N PHE A 105 1.31 5.29 -3.05
CA PHE A 105 2.32 4.38 -3.61
C PHE A 105 2.42 3.14 -2.70
N VAL A 106 2.95 2.04 -3.22
CA VAL A 106 2.94 0.73 -2.54
C VAL A 106 4.36 0.19 -2.29
N PRO A 107 4.57 -0.58 -1.19
CA PRO A 107 5.87 -1.16 -0.84
C PRO A 107 6.17 -2.39 -1.71
N ALA A 108 6.43 -2.16 -2.99
CA ALA A 108 6.79 -3.18 -3.97
C ALA A 108 7.77 -2.60 -5.01
N ARG A 109 8.38 -3.45 -5.82
CA ARG A 109 9.16 -3.03 -6.98
C ARG A 109 8.24 -2.72 -8.18
N ARG A 110 7.16 -3.49 -8.33
CA ARG A 110 6.18 -3.36 -9.41
C ARG A 110 4.81 -3.88 -9.00
#